data_AF-A0A6L6L6F2-F1
#
_entry.id   AF-A0A6L6L6F2-F1
#
_cell.length_a   1.000
_cell.length_b   1.000
_cell.length_c   1.000
_cell.angle_alpha   90.00
_cell.angle_beta   90.00
_cell.angle_gamma   90.00
#
_symmetry.space_group_name_H-M   'P 1'
#
loop_
_entity.id
_entity.type
_entity.pdbx_description
1 polymer ?
#
loop_
_entity_poly.entity_id
_entity_poly.type
_entity_poly.pdbx_seq_one_letter_code
_entity_poly.pdbx_strand_id
1 'polypeptide(L)'
;MAFGVLFMQAGLTEDIVQKISDEKDDPVWMREFRMKSLQIYRQMQIPDWGPPIDGLDMDHIETYVRPKTKMRGKWSEARSMIISGFADDVSKELPDFLETFYLQNNP
;
A
#
# COMPACT_ATOMS: atom_id res chain seq x y z
N MET A 1 12.16 -22.21 16.68
CA MET A 1 12.33 -20.93 15.96
C MET A 1 10.95 -20.38 15.64
N ALA A 2 10.47 -19.39 16.38
CA ALA A 2 9.19 -18.74 16.08
C ALA A 2 9.46 -17.64 15.05
N PHE A 3 8.84 -17.72 13.87
CA PHE A 3 8.74 -16.58 12.96
C PHE A 3 7.97 -15.50 13.70
N GLY A 4 8.69 -14.58 14.35
CA GLY A 4 8.07 -13.55 15.16
C GLY A 4 7.35 -12.57 14.24
N VAL A 5 6.04 -12.62 14.20
CA VAL A 5 5.20 -11.54 13.66
C VAL A 5 4.89 -10.60 14.82
N LEU A 6 4.94 -9.29 14.59
CA LEU A 6 4.46 -8.33 15.58
C LEU A 6 2.95 -8.13 15.33
N PHE A 7 2.15 -8.58 16.28
CA PHE A 7 0.72 -8.32 16.32
C PHE A 7 0.46 -7.07 17.14
N MET A 8 -0.24 -6.10 16.56
CA MET A 8 -0.82 -5.01 17.32
C MET A 8 -2.16 -5.46 17.92
N GLN A 9 -2.63 -4.77 18.96
CA GLN A 9 -3.96 -5.01 19.52
C GLN A 9 -5.00 -4.97 18.39
N ALA A 10 -6.03 -5.82 18.44
CA ALA A 10 -7.11 -5.78 17.47
C ALA A 10 -7.83 -4.42 17.50
N GLY A 11 -8.36 -4.03 16.35
CA GLY A 11 -9.13 -2.81 16.17
C GLY A 11 -8.41 -1.71 15.39
N LEU A 12 -9.10 -0.56 15.29
CA LEU A 12 -8.59 0.66 14.69
C LEU A 12 -8.74 1.83 15.68
N THR A 13 -7.76 1.96 16.58
CA THR A 13 -7.75 2.95 17.65
C THR A 13 -6.67 4.01 17.44
N GLU A 14 -6.78 5.13 18.15
CA GLU A 14 -5.78 6.21 18.12
C GLU A 14 -4.41 5.71 18.58
N ASP A 15 -4.36 4.88 19.62
CA ASP A 15 -3.13 4.27 20.13
C ASP A 15 -2.44 3.40 19.06
N ILE A 16 -3.22 2.68 18.25
CA ILE A 16 -2.69 1.88 17.14
C ILE A 16 -2.09 2.80 16.07
N VAL A 17 -2.82 3.84 15.69
CA VAL A 17 -2.33 4.81 14.70
C VAL A 17 -1.07 5.54 15.19
N GLN A 18 -1.01 5.88 16.48
CA GLN A 18 0.16 6.50 17.11
C GLN A 18 1.37 5.55 17.08
N LYS A 19 1.19 4.31 17.54
CA LYS A 19 2.24 3.27 17.51
C LYS A 19 2.76 3.01 16.10
N ILE A 20 1.88 2.96 15.08
CA ILE A 20 2.29 2.79 13.68
C ILE A 20 3.12 3.98 13.21
N SER A 21 2.70 5.20 13.55
CA SER A 21 3.41 6.42 13.16
C SER A 21 4.81 6.47 13.79
N ASP A 22 4.91 6.12 15.07
CA ASP A 22 6.18 6.08 15.81
C ASP A 22 7.09 4.95 15.28
N GLU A 23 6.54 3.77 14.95
CA GLU A 23 7.32 2.67 14.36
C GLU A 23 7.86 3.02 12.97
N LYS A 24 7.10 3.78 12.18
CA LYS A 24 7.46 4.17 10.82
C LYS A 24 8.31 5.43 10.73
N ASP A 25 8.61 6.08 11.86
CA ASP A 25 9.29 7.36 11.89
C ASP A 25 8.58 8.39 10.99
N ASP A 26 7.24 8.41 11.08
CA ASP A 26 6.41 9.25 10.23
C ASP A 26 6.66 10.74 10.55
N PRO A 27 6.79 11.61 9.53
CA PRO A 27 6.83 13.05 9.74
C PRO A 27 5.51 13.56 10.35
N VAL A 28 5.55 14.70 11.04
CA VAL A 28 4.40 15.28 11.77
C VAL A 28 3.12 15.32 10.93
N TRP A 29 3.22 15.75 9.67
CA TRP A 29 2.07 15.85 8.77
C TRP A 29 1.43 14.49 8.45
N MET A 30 2.20 13.40 8.40
CA MET A 30 1.67 12.05 8.18
C MET A 30 0.91 11.56 9.40
N ARG A 31 1.45 11.80 10.60
CA ARG A 31 0.78 11.45 11.84
C ARG A 31 -0.56 12.17 11.97
N GLU A 32 -0.57 13.48 11.73
CA GLU A 32 -1.79 14.29 11.74
C GLU A 32 -2.79 13.83 10.67
N PHE A 33 -2.31 13.51 9.47
CA PHE A 33 -3.13 12.97 8.39
C PHE A 33 -3.81 11.67 8.80
N ARG A 34 -3.07 10.70 9.36
CA ARG A 34 -3.64 9.43 9.83
C ARG A 34 -4.70 9.64 10.91
N MET A 35 -4.43 10.52 11.88
CA MET A 35 -5.40 10.84 12.95
C MET A 35 -6.67 11.46 12.38
N LYS A 36 -6.55 12.39 11.43
CA LYS A 36 -7.70 12.98 10.73
C LYS A 36 -8.48 11.93 9.95
N SER A 37 -7.80 11.02 9.24
CA SER A 37 -8.45 9.92 8.53
C SER A 37 -9.22 9.01 9.47
N LEU A 38 -8.69 8.70 10.65
CA LEU A 38 -9.39 7.91 11.67
C LEU A 38 -10.66 8.62 12.16
N GLN A 39 -10.58 9.94 12.39
CA GLN A 39 -11.74 10.72 12.79
C GLN A 39 -12.83 10.73 11.72
N ILE A 40 -12.45 10.93 10.44
CA ILE A 40 -13.37 10.88 9.31
C ILE A 40 -14.00 9.49 9.22
N TYR A 41 -13.20 8.43 9.34
CA TYR A 41 -13.69 7.06 9.32
C TYR A 41 -14.79 6.79 10.35
N ARG A 42 -14.60 7.25 11.60
CA ARG A 42 -15.61 7.13 12.66
C ARG A 42 -16.90 7.92 12.41
N GLN A 43 -16.85 8.91 11.51
CA GLN A 43 -18.00 9.74 11.13
C GLN A 43 -18.68 9.24 9.85
N MET A 44 -18.01 8.40 9.06
CA MET A 44 -18.57 7.86 7.82
C MET A 44 -19.66 6.84 8.13
N GLN A 45 -20.77 6.95 7.40
CA GLN A 45 -21.81 5.92 7.40
C GLN A 45 -21.43 4.80 6.43
N ILE A 46 -21.89 3.59 6.73
CA ILE A 46 -21.73 2.46 5.82
C ILE A 46 -22.52 2.76 4.54
N PRO A 47 -21.89 2.67 3.35
CA PRO A 47 -22.59 2.93 2.10
C PRO A 47 -23.59 1.82 1.74
N ASP A 48 -24.73 2.21 1.17
CA ASP A 48 -25.81 1.28 0.79
C ASP A 48 -25.61 0.58 -0.56
N TRP A 49 -24.57 0.95 -1.32
CA TRP A 49 -24.36 0.45 -2.68
C TRP A 49 -23.57 -0.88 -2.74
N GLY A 50 -23.18 -1.45 -1.60
CA GLY A 50 -22.37 -2.67 -1.49
C GLY A 50 -23.13 -3.88 -0.91
N PRO A 51 -22.50 -5.07 -0.93
CA PRO A 51 -23.00 -6.22 -0.18
C PRO A 51 -23.04 -5.90 1.32
N PRO A 52 -23.94 -6.53 2.09
CA PRO A 52 -24.05 -6.29 3.52
C PRO A 52 -22.76 -6.69 4.23
N ILE A 53 -22.35 -5.86 5.18
CA ILE A 53 -21.16 -6.04 6.03
C ILE A 53 -21.54 -6.14 7.51
N ASP A 54 -22.75 -6.62 7.78
CA ASP A 54 -23.32 -6.83 9.12
C ASP A 54 -22.48 -7.77 10.00
N GLY A 55 -21.72 -8.68 9.38
CA GLY A 55 -20.75 -9.54 10.09
C GLY A 55 -19.35 -8.93 10.26
N LEU A 56 -19.10 -7.73 9.74
CA LEU A 56 -17.78 -7.08 9.81
C LEU A 56 -17.64 -6.27 11.10
N ASP A 57 -16.90 -6.83 12.05
CA ASP A 57 -16.53 -6.12 13.28
C ASP A 57 -15.10 -5.59 13.20
N MET A 58 -14.99 -4.28 12.97
CA MET A 58 -13.71 -3.61 12.79
C MET A 58 -12.88 -3.52 14.08
N ASP A 59 -13.51 -3.65 15.25
CA ASP A 59 -12.82 -3.63 16.54
C ASP A 59 -12.08 -4.95 16.82
N HIS A 60 -12.46 -6.04 16.13
CA HIS A 60 -11.85 -7.36 16.26
C HIS A 60 -10.92 -7.73 15.10
N ILE A 61 -10.62 -6.78 14.19
CA ILE A 61 -9.69 -7.00 13.08
C ILE A 61 -8.29 -6.56 13.47
N GLU A 62 -7.31 -7.44 13.27
CA GLU A 62 -5.88 -7.08 13.34
C GLU A 62 -5.49 -6.28 12.09
N THR A 63 -5.63 -4.96 12.19
CA THR A 63 -5.44 -4.04 11.05
C THR A 63 -3.99 -3.88 10.61
N TYR A 64 -3.03 -4.24 11.48
CA TYR A 64 -1.61 -4.12 11.19
C TYR A 64 -0.83 -5.33 11.68
N VAL A 65 -0.27 -6.05 10.72
CA VAL A 65 0.57 -7.23 10.93
C VAL A 65 1.91 -6.98 10.27
N ARG A 66 2.99 -6.94 11.05
CA ARG A 66 4.34 -6.76 10.52
C ARG A 66 5.17 -8.03 10.63
N PRO A 67 5.68 -8.58 9.51
CA PRO A 67 6.68 -9.64 9.59
C PRO A 67 8.02 -9.06 10.08
N LYS A 68 8.70 -9.72 11.03
CA LYS A 68 10.03 -9.29 11.50
C LYS A 68 11.16 -9.48 10.47
N THR A 69 10.83 -9.79 9.22
CA THR A 69 11.81 -9.88 8.14
C THR A 69 12.14 -8.50 7.60
N LYS A 70 13.44 -8.19 7.49
CA LYS A 70 13.88 -6.99 6.76
C LYS A 70 13.43 -7.11 5.31
N MET A 71 12.87 -6.02 4.78
CA MET A 71 12.50 -5.93 3.36
C MET A 71 13.75 -6.22 2.52
N ARG A 72 13.70 -7.28 1.71
CA ARG A 72 14.74 -7.64 0.75
C ARG A 72 14.27 -7.23 -0.64
N GLY A 73 15.11 -6.48 -1.34
CA GLY A 73 14.84 -5.99 -2.69
C GLY A 73 14.66 -4.48 -2.71
N LYS A 74 15.29 -3.81 -3.68
CA LYS A 74 15.07 -2.40 -3.94
C LYS A 74 13.89 -2.24 -4.89
N TRP A 75 13.05 -1.23 -4.65
CA TRP A 75 11.97 -0.90 -5.58
C TRP A 75 12.47 -0.65 -7.02
N SER A 76 13.69 -0.14 -7.18
CA SER A 76 14.34 0.01 -8.49
C SER A 76 14.55 -1.31 -9.23
N GLU A 77 14.87 -2.38 -8.50
CA GLU A 77 15.08 -3.71 -9.09
C GLU A 77 13.74 -4.33 -9.51
N ALA A 78 12.71 -4.20 -8.67
CA ALA A 78 11.35 -4.62 -9.03
C ALA A 78 10.83 -3.88 -10.26
N ARG A 79 11.03 -2.56 -10.32
CA ARG A 79 10.69 -1.74 -11.49
C ARG A 79 11.47 -2.19 -12.73
N SER A 80 12.77 -2.44 -12.59
CA SER A 80 13.61 -2.91 -13.69
C SER A 80 13.13 -4.25 -14.25
N MET A 81 12.76 -5.22 -13.39
CA MET A 81 12.25 -6.52 -13.82
C MET A 81 10.90 -6.42 -14.52
N ILE A 82 10.01 -5.55 -14.04
CA ILE A 82 8.72 -5.29 -14.70
C ILE A 82 8.99 -4.69 -16.08
N ILE A 83 9.82 -3.64 -16.16
CA ILE A 83 10.12 -2.97 -17.43
C ILE A 83 10.81 -3.94 -18.40
N SER A 84 11.78 -4.75 -17.96
CA SER A 84 12.45 -5.71 -18.83
C SER A 84 11.50 -6.81 -19.29
N GLY A 85 10.67 -7.36 -18.39
CA GLY A 85 9.68 -8.38 -18.73
C GLY A 85 8.61 -7.85 -19.70
N PHE A 86 8.15 -6.62 -19.51
CA PHE A 86 7.26 -5.97 -20.47
C PHE A 86 7.98 -5.66 -21.78
N ALA A 87 9.23 -5.18 -21.77
CA ALA A 87 9.98 -4.88 -22.99
C ALA A 87 10.28 -6.13 -23.82
N ASP A 88 10.51 -7.29 -23.19
CA ASP A 88 10.76 -8.56 -23.90
C ASP A 88 9.50 -9.12 -24.59
N ASP A 89 8.31 -8.89 -24.02
CA ASP A 89 7.04 -9.28 -24.63
C ASP A 89 6.53 -8.23 -25.64
N VAL A 90 6.75 -6.95 -25.34
CA VAL A 90 6.34 -5.82 -26.18
C VAL A 90 7.26 -5.67 -27.40
N SER A 91 8.57 -5.97 -27.30
CA SER A 91 9.51 -5.93 -28.44
C SER A 91 9.23 -6.97 -29.52
N LYS A 92 8.53 -8.06 -29.20
CA LYS A 92 8.10 -9.07 -30.19
C LYS A 92 6.87 -8.64 -30.98
N GLU A 93 6.09 -7.69 -30.47
CA GLU A 93 4.81 -7.26 -31.04
C GLU A 93 4.74 -5.77 -31.39
N LEU A 94 5.82 -5.01 -31.27
CA LEU A 94 5.81 -3.62 -31.73
C LEU A 94 6.28 -3.51 -33.19
N PRO A 95 5.36 -3.35 -34.15
CA PRO A 95 5.70 -2.65 -35.38
C PRO A 95 5.97 -1.18 -35.07
N ASP A 96 6.79 -0.54 -35.90
CA ASP A 96 7.08 0.89 -36.21
C ASP A 96 6.50 2.04 -35.36
N PHE A 97 5.40 1.87 -34.63
CA PHE A 97 4.70 2.87 -33.84
C PHE A 97 5.52 3.47 -32.69
N LEU A 98 6.23 2.66 -31.88
CA LEU A 98 7.06 3.24 -30.80
C LEU A 98 8.30 3.93 -31.32
N GLU A 99 8.87 3.48 -32.45
CA GLU A 99 10.02 4.12 -33.09
C GLU A 99 9.62 5.49 -33.68
N THR A 100 8.49 5.54 -34.38
CA THR A 100 7.93 6.79 -34.92
C THR A 100 7.50 7.76 -33.83
N PHE A 101 6.85 7.27 -32.75
CA PHE A 101 6.46 8.12 -31.63
C PHE A 101 7.67 8.69 -30.87
N TYR A 102 8.75 7.91 -30.70
CA TYR A 102 9.97 8.38 -30.02
C TYR A 102 10.69 9.46 -30.85
N LEU A 103 10.88 9.24 -32.15
CA LEU A 103 11.54 10.19 -33.05
C LEU A 103 10.75 11.51 -33.24
N GLN A 104 9.42 11.47 -33.11
CA GLN A 104 8.58 12.66 -33.29
C GLN A 104 8.51 13.55 -32.04
N ASN A 105 8.74 13.00 -30.85
CA ASN A 105 8.63 13.74 -29.58
C ASN A 105 9.97 14.01 -28.91
N ASN A 106 11.07 13.52 -29.48
CA ASN A 106 12.42 13.72 -28.96
C ASN A 106 13.42 13.86 -30.13
N PRO A 107 13.47 15.03 -30.80
CA PRO A 107 14.37 15.27 -31.93
C PRO A 107 15.84 15.33 -31.51
#